data_AF-A0A2T4TU37-F1
#
_entry.id   AF-A0A2T4TU37-F1
#
_cell.length_a   1.000
_cell.length_b   1.000
_cell.length_c   1.000
_cell.angle_alpha   90.00
_cell.angle_beta   90.00
_cell.angle_gamma   90.00
#
_symmetry.space_group_name_H-M   'P 1'
#
loop_
_entity.id
_entity.type
_entity.pdbx_description
1 polymer ?
#
loop_
_entity_poly.entity_id
_entity_poly.type
_entity_poly.pdbx_seq_one_letter_code
_entity_poly.pdbx_strand_id
1 'polypeptide(L)'
;MKNVSLWWKVIASRWKATTPTFFKWIVRLGVAVSGTAVAIHVALVSGGAVEPAWWTDIYPYLIGVPAGMAAVAKMTKVTIDKKEVNNGAGK
;
A
#
# COMPACT_ATOMS: atom_id res chain seq x y z
N MET A 1 -5.89 -25.75 -19.09
CA MET A 1 -5.27 -25.24 -17.84
C MET A 1 -3.96 -24.45 -18.10
N LYS A 2 -3.89 -23.55 -19.10
CA LYS A 2 -2.67 -22.76 -19.40
C LYS A 2 -2.79 -21.26 -19.09
N ASN A 3 -4.00 -20.73 -18.88
CA ASN A 3 -4.25 -19.29 -18.71
C ASN A 3 -4.07 -18.77 -17.27
N VAL A 4 -4.18 -19.64 -16.25
CA VAL A 4 -4.08 -19.25 -14.83
C VAL A 4 -2.66 -18.81 -14.46
N SER A 5 -1.63 -19.47 -15.00
CA SER A 5 -0.23 -19.12 -14.73
C SER A 5 0.19 -17.79 -15.38
N LEU A 6 -0.46 -17.42 -16.49
CA LEU A 6 -0.25 -16.15 -17.19
C LEU A 6 -0.83 -14.99 -16.38
N TRP A 7 -2.03 -15.16 -15.84
CA TRP A 7 -2.65 -14.21 -14.92
C TRP A 7 -1.82 -13.99 -13.64
N TRP A 8 -1.32 -15.06 -13.02
CA TRP A 8 -0.42 -14.96 -11.87
C TRP A 8 0.90 -14.27 -12.20
N LYS A 9 1.49 -14.54 -13.38
CA LYS A 9 2.70 -13.85 -13.85
C LYS A 9 2.45 -12.35 -14.10
N VAL A 10 1.29 -11.97 -14.62
CA VAL A 10 0.89 -10.56 -14.81
C VAL A 10 0.66 -9.87 -13.46
N ILE A 11 0.04 -10.54 -12.50
CA ILE A 11 -0.10 -10.03 -11.13
C ILE A 11 1.29 -9.86 -10.49
N ALA A 12 2.17 -10.85 -10.60
CA ALA A 12 3.53 -10.80 -10.05
C ALA A 12 4.41 -9.72 -10.73
N SER A 13 4.28 -9.52 -12.05
CA SER A 13 5.00 -8.46 -12.77
C SER A 13 4.48 -7.07 -12.40
N ARG A 14 3.16 -6.93 -12.20
CA ARG A 14 2.54 -5.73 -11.60
C ARG A 14 3.01 -5.50 -10.16
N TRP A 15 3.32 -6.55 -9.41
CA TRP A 15 3.95 -6.46 -8.08
C TRP A 15 5.41 -5.99 -8.12
N LYS A 16 6.11 -6.19 -9.24
CA LYS A 16 7.53 -5.81 -9.39
C LYS A 16 7.74 -4.40 -9.95
N ALA A 17 6.69 -3.71 -10.39
CA ALA A 17 6.79 -2.42 -11.04
C ALA A 17 7.03 -1.27 -10.03
N THR A 18 8.14 -0.53 -10.20
CA THR A 18 8.59 0.52 -9.28
C THR A 18 7.47 1.53 -8.94
N THR A 19 7.22 1.72 -7.65
CA THR A 19 6.26 2.69 -7.12
C THR A 19 6.87 4.10 -7.21
N PRO A 20 6.16 5.12 -7.73
CA PRO A 20 6.68 6.48 -7.81
C PRO A 20 7.10 7.02 -6.43
N THR A 21 8.14 7.85 -6.40
CA THR A 21 8.81 8.33 -5.18
C THR A 21 7.84 9.03 -4.20
N PHE A 22 6.87 9.77 -4.73
CA PHE A 22 5.78 10.39 -3.96
C PHE A 22 4.97 9.38 -3.14
N PHE A 23 4.64 8.24 -3.76
CA PHE A 23 3.83 7.22 -3.09
C PHE A 23 4.63 6.46 -2.03
N LYS A 24 5.94 6.27 -2.24
CA LYS A 24 6.84 5.71 -1.21
C LYS A 24 6.87 6.59 0.03
N TRP A 25 6.79 7.91 -0.14
CA TRP A 25 6.71 8.87 0.97
C TRP A 25 5.41 8.73 1.76
N ILE A 26 4.27 8.65 1.08
CA ILE A 26 2.96 8.45 1.72
C ILE A 26 2.91 7.12 2.47
N VAL A 27 3.41 6.03 1.87
CA VAL A 27 3.47 4.72 2.53
C VAL A 27 4.36 4.76 3.76
N ARG A 28 5.50 5.47 3.71
CA ARG A 28 6.37 5.66 4.89
C ARG A 28 5.66 6.40 6.01
N LEU A 29 4.92 7.46 5.70
CA LEU A 29 4.12 8.20 6.69
C LEU A 29 3.04 7.31 7.31
N GLY A 30 2.32 6.54 6.48
CA GLY A 30 1.33 5.59 6.96
C GLY A 30 1.94 4.56 7.91
N VAL A 31 3.07 3.94 7.52
CA VAL A 31 3.76 2.93 8.34
C VAL A 31 4.24 3.52 9.67
N ALA A 32 4.74 4.76 9.67
CA ALA A 32 5.14 5.43 10.91
C ALA A 32 3.96 5.60 11.87
N VAL A 33 2.81 6.09 11.37
CA VAL A 33 1.59 6.26 12.18
C VAL A 33 1.08 4.92 12.70
N SER A 34 1.02 3.88 11.86
CA SER A 34 0.61 2.53 12.28
C SER A 34 1.57 1.97 13.33
N GLY A 35 2.88 2.16 13.16
CA GLY A 35 3.89 1.71 14.12
C GLY A 35 3.75 2.38 15.48
N THR A 36 3.50 3.69 15.50
CA THR A 36 3.23 4.43 16.75
C THR A 36 1.93 3.97 17.41
N ALA A 37 0.86 3.73 16.63
CA ALA A 37 -0.40 3.22 17.17
C ALA A 37 -0.23 1.85 17.84
N VAL A 38 0.51 0.93 17.22
CA VAL A 38 0.86 -0.37 17.81
C VAL A 38 1.67 -0.20 19.09
N ALA A 39 2.66 0.71 19.11
CA ALA A 39 3.46 0.96 20.29
C ALA A 39 2.62 1.47 21.47
N ILE A 40 1.67 2.37 21.22
CA ILE A 40 0.74 2.89 22.23
C ILE A 40 -0.16 1.76 22.77
N HIS A 41 -0.76 0.96 21.88
CA HIS A 41 -1.62 -0.16 22.25
C HIS A 41 -0.86 -1.18 23.12
N VAL A 42 0.35 -1.57 22.70
CA VAL A 42 1.20 -2.48 23.47
C VAL A 42 1.60 -1.89 24.82
N ALA A 43 1.94 -0.60 24.89
CA ALA A 43 2.27 0.06 26.14
C ALA A 43 1.10 0.05 27.13
N LEU A 44 -0.12 0.36 26.66
CA LEU A 44 -1.34 0.36 27.49
C LEU A 44 -1.67 -1.05 28.00
N VAL A 45 -1.67 -2.05 27.10
CA VAL A 45 -1.94 -3.45 27.46
C VAL A 45 -0.88 -3.99 28.42
N SER A 46 0.40 -3.70 28.18
CA SER A 46 1.50 -4.14 29.04
C SER A 46 1.46 -3.49 30.43
N GLY A 47 0.96 -2.26 30.52
CA GLY A 47 0.73 -1.56 31.79
C GLY A 47 -0.56 -1.93 32.50
N GLY A 48 -1.39 -2.82 31.93
CA GLY A 48 -2.71 -3.18 32.48
C GLY A 48 -3.73 -2.03 32.44
N ALA A 49 -3.48 -1.01 31.63
CA ALA A 49 -4.37 0.13 31.49
C ALA A 49 -5.55 -0.21 30.56
N VAL A 50 -6.74 0.26 30.91
CA VAL A 50 -7.93 0.12 30.06
C VAL A 50 -7.87 1.18 28.96
N GLU A 51 -7.95 0.73 27.71
CA GLU A 51 -7.97 1.62 26.58
C GLU A 51 -9.30 2.39 26.49
N PRO A 52 -9.28 3.69 26.14
CA PRO A 52 -10.50 4.42 25.88
C PRO A 52 -11.30 3.80 24.73
N ALA A 53 -12.63 3.77 24.81
CA ALA A 53 -13.48 3.15 23.79
C ALA A 53 -13.27 3.72 22.37
N TRP A 54 -13.00 5.03 22.26
CA TRP A 54 -12.70 5.67 20.97
C TRP A 54 -11.38 5.18 20.36
N TRP A 55 -10.42 4.76 21.18
CA TRP A 55 -9.14 4.25 20.71
C TRP A 55 -9.29 2.88 20.08
N THR A 56 -10.06 1.99 20.71
CA THR A 56 -10.38 0.66 20.17
C THR A 56 -11.15 0.72 18.84
N ASP A 57 -11.95 1.76 18.63
CA ASP A 57 -12.67 1.98 17.37
C ASP A 57 -11.74 2.47 16.25
N ILE A 58 -10.79 3.35 16.55
CA ILE A 58 -9.92 3.98 15.54
C ILE A 58 -8.68 3.12 15.22
N TYR A 59 -8.17 2.37 16.20
CA TYR A 59 -6.94 1.58 16.10
C TYR A 59 -6.87 0.66 14.86
N PRO A 60 -7.92 -0.11 14.51
CA PRO A 60 -7.90 -0.96 13.31
C PRO A 60 -7.70 -0.16 12.02
N TYR A 61 -8.27 1.04 11.93
CA TYR A 61 -8.15 1.91 10.77
C TYR A 61 -6.73 2.46 10.63
N LEU A 62 -6.09 2.86 11.73
CA LEU A 62 -4.72 3.36 11.74
C LEU A 62 -3.72 2.33 11.22
N ILE A 63 -3.95 1.04 11.47
CA ILE A 63 -3.11 -0.06 10.97
C ILE A 63 -3.46 -0.42 9.52
N GLY A 64 -4.72 -0.20 9.09
CA GLY A 64 -5.19 -0.49 7.74
C GLY A 64 -4.80 0.55 6.68
N VAL A 65 -4.55 1.82 7.06
CA VAL A 65 -4.22 2.90 6.12
C VAL A 65 -3.05 2.56 5.17
N PRO A 66 -1.89 2.07 5.63
CA PRO A 66 -0.76 1.82 4.73
C PRO A 66 -1.06 0.71 3.71
N ALA A 67 -1.83 -0.30 4.11
CA ALA A 67 -2.25 -1.39 3.24
C ALA A 67 -3.23 -0.91 2.16
N GLY A 68 -4.23 -0.09 2.54
CA GLY A 68 -5.16 0.52 1.59
C GLY A 68 -4.46 1.45 0.61
N MET A 69 -3.55 2.30 1.10
CA MET A 69 -2.77 3.19 0.23
C MET A 69 -1.89 2.40 -0.73
N ALA A 70 -1.19 1.35 -0.29
CA ALA A 70 -0.40 0.50 -1.17
C ALA A 70 -1.23 -0.16 -2.28
N ALA A 71 -2.49 -0.53 -2.00
CA ALA A 71 -3.41 -1.07 -3.00
C ALA A 71 -3.85 0.00 -4.01
N VAL A 72 -4.25 1.19 -3.54
CA VAL A 72 -4.70 2.31 -4.39
C VAL A 72 -3.58 2.82 -5.30
N ALA A 73 -2.34 2.94 -4.79
CA ALA A 73 -1.14 3.27 -5.59
C ALA A 73 -1.01 2.45 -6.86
N LYS A 74 -1.37 1.18 -6.72
CA LYS A 74 -1.06 0.13 -7.66
C LYS A 74 -2.16 -0.03 -8.69
N MET A 75 -3.40 0.27 -8.31
CA MET A 75 -4.55 0.31 -9.22
C MET A 75 -4.60 1.59 -10.05
N THR A 76 -4.07 2.71 -9.56
CA THR A 76 -4.10 4.01 -10.26
C THR A 76 -2.93 4.25 -11.22
N LYS A 77 -1.99 3.31 -11.34
CA LYS A 77 -0.85 3.45 -12.27
C LYS A 77 -1.32 3.26 -13.71
N VAL A 78 -1.56 4.36 -14.42
CA VAL A 78 -1.70 4.39 -15.88
C VAL A 78 -0.34 4.08 -16.51
N THR A 79 -0.20 2.90 -17.09
CA THR A 79 0.95 2.54 -17.93
C THR A 79 0.83 3.28 -19.26
N ILE A 80 1.51 4.44 -19.40
CA ILE A 80 1.95 4.88 -20.73
C ILE A 80 3.07 3.92 -21.10
N ASP A 81 2.77 2.95 -21.96
CA ASP A 81 3.78 2.04 -22.48
C ASP A 81 4.72 2.85 -23.36
N LYS A 82 5.99 2.98 -22.96
CA LYS A 82 6.99 3.80 -23.66
C LYS A 82 7.24 3.30 -25.10
N LYS A 83 6.72 2.12 -25.45
CA LYS A 83 6.73 1.56 -26.81
C LYS A 83 5.75 2.22 -27.78
N GLU A 84 4.66 2.84 -27.32
CA GLU A 84 3.71 3.51 -28.23
C GLU A 84 4.16 4.91 -28.65
N VAL A 85 4.93 5.61 -27.79
CA VAL A 85 5.43 6.97 -28.09
C VAL A 85 6.45 6.95 -29.24
N ASN A 86 7.23 5.87 -29.39
CA ASN A 86 8.25 5.79 -30.45
C ASN A 86 7.69 5.35 -31.82
N ASN A 87 6.48 4.78 -31.87
CA ASN A 87 5.81 4.43 -33.12
C ASN A 87 4.88 5.55 -33.65
N GLY A 88 4.61 6.59 -32.85
CA GLY A 88 3.84 7.76 -33.24
C GLY A 88 4.66 8.95 -33.76
N ALA A 89 5.99 8.94 -33.56
CA ALA A 89 6.90 9.99 -34.04
C ALA A 89 7.48 9.69 -35.44
N GLY A 90 7.00 8.63 -36.10
CA GLY A 90 7.42 8.16 -37.42
C GLY A 90 6.31 8.25 -38.47
N LYS A 91 5.50 9.31 -38.44
CA LYS A 91 4.64 9.72 -39.56
C LYS A 91 4.71 11.23 -39.74
#